data_AF-A0A329VMY8-F1
#
_entry.id   AF-A0A329VMY8-F1
#
_cell.length_a   1.000
_cell.length_b   1.000
_cell.length_c   1.000
_cell.angle_alpha   90.00
_cell.angle_beta   90.00
_cell.angle_gamma   90.00
#
_symmetry.space_group_name_H-M   'P 1'
#
loop_
_entity.id
_entity.type
_entity.pdbx_description
1 polymer ?
#
loop_
_entity_poly.entity_id
_entity_poly.type
_entity_poly.pdbx_seq_one_letter_code
_entity_poly.pdbx_strand_id
1 'polypeptide(L)'
;MVKKRKEAQHNMDSFEQDRKETFKERLLYLIGSRSVRTAAKEWGLSYSTLNNYIIRDSIPALNVAQSICDIEGVTLDWLATGDHQLQPHNQTTTIHEQLKSSTERSTAWQSILDSLEDRDVDALIKLIHRKGIEGILAEPPKTKTSTIEDTINELPIRETLKQTIKIALAGNESTDKEILRCITTLVSKETNKN
;
A
#
# COMPACT_ATOMS: atom_id res chain seq x y z
N MET A 1 65.61 -23.39 -20.10
CA MET A 1 64.74 -24.59 -20.07
C MET A 1 65.07 -25.34 -18.77
N VAL A 2 64.19 -25.65 -17.82
CA VAL A 2 62.73 -25.56 -17.68
C VAL A 2 62.46 -25.30 -16.18
N LYS A 3 61.57 -24.35 -15.90
CA LYS A 3 61.14 -23.92 -14.56
C LYS A 3 60.19 -24.98 -14.01
N LYS A 4 60.51 -25.56 -12.83
CA LYS A 4 59.61 -26.46 -12.08
C LYS A 4 58.27 -25.75 -11.83
N ARG A 5 57.19 -26.26 -12.43
CA ARG A 5 55.81 -25.93 -12.06
C ARG A 5 55.43 -26.82 -10.88
N LYS A 6 55.10 -26.20 -9.74
CA LYS A 6 54.35 -26.84 -8.66
C LYS A 6 52.88 -26.70 -9.05
N GLU A 7 52.27 -27.82 -9.40
CA GLU A 7 50.82 -27.95 -9.47
C GLU A 7 50.29 -27.91 -8.04
N ALA A 8 49.51 -26.88 -7.72
CA ALA A 8 48.75 -26.79 -6.49
C ALA A 8 47.32 -27.22 -6.80
N GLN A 9 46.81 -28.11 -5.95
CA GLN A 9 45.52 -28.76 -6.03
C GLN A 9 44.37 -27.83 -6.44
N HIS A 10 43.65 -28.24 -7.49
CA HIS A 10 42.27 -27.87 -7.71
C HIS A 10 41.41 -28.66 -6.72
N ASN A 11 41.21 -28.10 -5.52
CA ASN A 11 40.22 -28.60 -4.58
C ASN A 11 39.02 -27.65 -4.58
N MET A 12 37.89 -28.22 -4.98
CA MET A 12 36.52 -27.94 -4.56
C MET A 12 36.31 -26.69 -3.69
N ASP A 13 35.54 -25.73 -4.19
CA ASP A 13 34.49 -25.13 -3.39
C ASP A 13 33.25 -24.92 -4.27
N SER A 14 32.34 -25.89 -4.20
CA SER A 14 30.93 -25.67 -4.43
C SER A 14 30.39 -24.77 -3.32
N PHE A 15 29.47 -23.86 -3.66
CA PHE A 15 28.72 -22.96 -2.77
C PHE A 15 29.38 -21.62 -2.38
N GLU A 16 29.43 -20.68 -3.33
CA GLU A 16 29.67 -19.25 -3.06
C GLU A 16 28.59 -18.38 -3.72
N GLN A 17 27.34 -18.87 -3.83
CA GLN A 17 26.23 -18.15 -4.47
C GLN A 17 25.45 -17.25 -3.49
N ASP A 18 25.99 -16.94 -2.30
CA ASP A 18 25.28 -16.08 -1.32
C ASP A 18 26.21 -15.26 -0.41
N ARG A 19 27.41 -14.89 -0.89
CA ARG A 19 28.13 -13.80 -0.23
C ARG A 19 27.49 -12.49 -0.67
N LYS A 20 26.66 -11.93 0.21
CA LYS A 20 26.16 -10.56 0.09
C LYS A 20 27.33 -9.64 -0.22
N GLU A 21 27.28 -8.98 -1.36
CA GLU A 21 28.30 -8.01 -1.75
C GLU A 21 28.46 -6.97 -0.63
N THR A 22 29.70 -6.64 -0.31
CA THR A 22 30.03 -5.65 0.73
C THR A 22 29.88 -4.23 0.20
N PHE A 23 29.70 -3.25 1.09
CA PHE A 23 29.67 -1.83 0.74
C PHE A 23 30.88 -1.42 -0.10
N LYS A 24 32.06 -1.92 0.27
CA LYS A 24 33.31 -1.71 -0.46
C LYS A 24 33.26 -2.23 -1.89
N GLU A 25 32.71 -3.42 -2.13
CA GLU A 25 32.63 -4.01 -3.48
C GLU A 25 31.74 -3.17 -4.39
N ARG A 26 30.60 -2.68 -3.88
CA ARG A 26 29.74 -1.77 -4.63
C ARG A 26 30.38 -0.41 -4.88
N LEU A 27 31.13 0.11 -3.90
CA LEU A 27 31.89 1.34 -4.08
C LEU A 27 32.97 1.17 -5.18
N LEU A 28 33.65 0.02 -5.20
CA LEU A 28 34.60 -0.33 -6.26
C LEU A 28 33.91 -0.52 -7.61
N TYR A 29 32.69 -1.08 -7.63
CA TYR A 29 31.88 -1.19 -8.82
C TYR A 29 31.56 0.19 -9.42
N LEU A 30 31.14 1.15 -8.58
CA LEU A 30 30.92 2.54 -9.03
C LEU A 30 32.20 3.17 -9.56
N ILE A 31 33.35 2.90 -8.95
CA ILE A 31 34.64 3.38 -9.47
C ILE A 31 34.90 2.78 -10.86
N GLY A 32 34.54 1.51 -11.11
CA GLY A 32 34.62 0.91 -12.43
C GLY A 32 36.04 0.97 -13.01
N SER A 33 36.19 1.59 -14.18
CA SER A 33 37.47 1.69 -14.90
C SER A 33 38.30 2.93 -14.59
N ARG A 34 37.75 3.93 -13.87
CA ARG A 34 38.48 5.15 -13.51
C ARG A 34 39.43 4.90 -12.35
N SER A 35 40.49 5.71 -12.26
CA SER A 35 41.38 5.67 -11.12
C SER A 35 40.67 6.18 -9.86
N VAL A 36 41.02 5.64 -8.69
CA VAL A 36 40.51 6.12 -7.38
C VAL A 36 40.71 7.63 -7.21
N ARG A 37 41.80 8.19 -7.75
CA ARG A 37 42.07 9.63 -7.69
C ARG A 37 41.11 10.44 -8.57
N THR A 38 40.72 9.90 -9.72
CA THR A 38 39.72 10.50 -10.62
C THR A 38 38.34 10.47 -9.97
N ALA A 39 37.92 9.30 -9.46
CA ALA A 39 36.64 9.12 -8.78
C ALA A 39 36.51 10.04 -7.56
N ALA A 40 37.57 10.15 -6.73
CA ALA A 40 37.58 11.06 -5.59
C ALA A 40 37.34 12.51 -6.01
N LYS A 41 37.97 12.97 -7.10
CA LYS A 41 37.79 14.32 -7.62
C LYS A 41 36.36 14.57 -8.11
N GLU A 42 35.79 13.61 -8.85
CA GLU A 42 34.42 13.69 -9.37
C GLU A 42 33.39 13.71 -8.24
N TRP A 43 33.60 12.92 -7.19
CA TRP A 43 32.73 12.86 -6.02
C TRP A 43 32.93 14.00 -5.01
N GLY A 44 33.84 14.93 -5.28
CA GLY A 44 34.16 16.03 -4.34
C GLY A 44 34.85 15.59 -3.05
N LEU A 45 35.52 14.43 -3.06
CA LEU A 45 36.21 13.83 -1.91
C LEU A 45 37.73 13.94 -2.03
N SER A 46 38.42 13.92 -0.88
CA SER A 46 39.88 13.76 -0.89
C SER A 46 40.25 12.32 -1.27
N TYR A 47 41.39 12.14 -1.95
CA TYR A 47 41.92 10.81 -2.27
C TYR A 47 42.05 9.93 -1.03
N SER A 48 42.55 10.49 0.07
CA SER A 48 42.70 9.77 1.35
C SER A 48 41.35 9.32 1.92
N THR A 49 40.30 10.14 1.78
CA THR A 49 38.94 9.82 2.24
C THR A 49 38.39 8.62 1.48
N LEU A 50 38.42 8.66 0.14
CA LEU A 50 37.93 7.54 -0.66
C LEU A 50 38.78 6.27 -0.45
N ASN A 51 40.09 6.43 -0.35
CA ASN A 51 41.00 5.31 -0.09
C ASN A 51 40.77 4.67 1.29
N ASN A 52 40.35 5.45 2.30
CA ASN A 52 39.95 4.92 3.60
C ASN A 52 38.68 4.07 3.50
N TYR A 53 37.68 4.47 2.70
CA TYR A 53 36.48 3.67 2.48
C TYR A 53 36.81 2.32 1.82
N ILE A 54 37.74 2.30 0.88
CA ILE A 54 38.14 1.09 0.16
C ILE A 54 39.07 0.18 1.01
N ILE A 55 40.09 0.73 1.65
CA ILE A 55 41.10 -0.08 2.37
C ILE A 55 40.61 -0.51 3.74
N ARG A 56 39.98 0.41 4.48
CA ARG A 56 39.57 0.18 5.88
C ARG A 56 38.14 -0.34 6.02
N ASP A 57 37.46 -0.57 4.90
CA ASP A 57 36.06 -0.98 4.84
C ASP A 57 35.17 -0.07 5.72
N SER A 58 35.45 1.24 5.65
CA SER A 58 34.79 2.24 6.48
C SER A 58 33.58 2.82 5.75
N ILE A 59 32.48 2.93 6.47
CA ILE A 59 31.21 3.43 5.92
C ILE A 59 31.24 4.98 5.93
N PRO A 60 31.00 5.65 4.79
CA PRO A 60 30.89 7.10 4.74
C PRO A 60 29.69 7.61 5.55
N ALA A 61 29.74 8.87 5.96
CA ALA A 61 28.56 9.53 6.51
C ALA A 61 27.45 9.62 5.44
N LEU A 62 26.19 9.66 5.90
CA LEU A 62 25.00 9.64 5.03
C LEU A 62 25.04 10.70 3.92
N ASN A 63 25.48 11.92 4.25
CA ASN A 63 25.60 13.03 3.29
C ASN A 63 26.62 12.74 2.17
N VAL A 64 27.72 12.05 2.50
CA VAL A 64 28.75 11.66 1.52
C VAL A 64 28.24 10.53 0.65
N ALA A 65 27.57 9.53 1.26
CA ALA A 65 26.95 8.43 0.51
C ALA A 65 25.90 8.96 -0.47
N GLN A 66 25.04 9.88 -0.03
CA GLN A 66 24.03 10.53 -0.88
C GLN A 66 24.67 11.32 -2.03
N SER A 67 25.73 12.08 -1.77
CA SER A 67 26.43 12.81 -2.82
C SER A 67 27.03 11.88 -3.89
N ILE A 68 27.57 10.71 -3.49
CA ILE A 68 28.07 9.70 -4.43
C ILE A 68 26.90 9.13 -5.25
N CYS A 69 25.80 8.80 -4.59
CA CYS A 69 24.57 8.32 -5.23
C CYS A 69 24.02 9.28 -6.28
N ASP A 70 23.95 10.58 -5.96
CA ASP A 70 23.42 11.61 -6.86
C ASP A 70 24.29 11.77 -8.11
N ILE A 71 25.63 11.65 -7.96
CA ILE A 71 26.59 11.77 -9.07
C ILE A 71 26.55 10.52 -9.96
N GLU A 72 26.45 9.34 -9.35
CA GLU A 72 26.47 8.05 -10.07
C GLU A 72 25.09 7.59 -10.54
N GLY A 73 24.02 8.29 -10.15
CA GLY A 73 22.64 7.94 -10.50
C GLY A 73 22.15 6.63 -9.87
N VAL A 74 22.68 6.27 -8.69
CA VAL A 74 22.29 5.05 -7.95
C VAL A 74 21.53 5.40 -6.68
N THR A 75 20.71 4.48 -6.17
CA THR A 75 19.98 4.70 -4.92
C THR A 75 20.90 4.48 -3.71
N LEU A 76 20.62 5.20 -2.63
CA LEU A 76 21.31 4.99 -1.35
C LEU A 76 21.10 3.57 -0.84
N ASP A 77 19.90 3.01 -1.04
CA ASP A 77 19.58 1.65 -0.66
C ASP A 77 20.46 0.64 -1.41
N TRP A 78 20.59 0.78 -2.73
CA TRP A 78 21.50 -0.05 -3.52
C TRP A 78 22.94 0.06 -3.01
N LEU A 79 23.43 1.27 -2.73
CA LEU A 79 24.78 1.47 -2.21
C LEU A 79 24.97 0.82 -0.81
N ALA A 80 23.94 0.83 0.04
CA ALA A 80 24.00 0.32 1.41
C ALA A 80 23.80 -1.20 1.54
N THR A 81 22.87 -1.78 0.79
CA THR A 81 22.44 -3.19 0.94
C THR A 81 22.79 -4.06 -0.27
N GLY A 82 23.01 -3.46 -1.44
CA GLY A 82 23.23 -4.18 -2.69
C GLY A 82 21.98 -4.84 -3.25
N ASP A 83 20.80 -4.53 -2.72
CA ASP A 83 19.55 -5.05 -3.28
C ASP A 83 19.25 -4.37 -4.63
N HIS A 84 19.12 -5.18 -5.67
CA HIS A 84 18.73 -4.74 -7.01
C HIS A 84 17.21 -4.58 -7.13
N GLN A 85 16.58 -3.93 -6.14
CA GLN A 85 15.33 -3.25 -6.41
C GLN A 85 15.68 -2.04 -7.28
N LEU A 86 15.80 -2.28 -8.59
CA LEU A 86 15.95 -1.28 -9.65
C LEU A 86 14.74 -0.35 -9.61
N GLN A 87 14.78 0.59 -8.69
CA GLN A 87 14.05 1.83 -8.78
C GLN A 87 15.09 2.83 -9.27
N PRO A 88 15.13 3.17 -10.58
CA PRO A 88 15.71 4.45 -10.95
C PRO A 88 15.01 5.49 -10.07
N HIS A 89 15.74 6.48 -9.57
CA HIS A 89 15.21 7.52 -8.71
C HIS A 89 14.03 8.23 -9.40
N ASN A 90 12.85 7.65 -9.16
CA ASN A 90 11.48 8.04 -9.42
C ASN A 90 10.64 6.84 -8.93
N GLN A 91 10.43 6.83 -7.62
CA GLN A 91 9.34 6.14 -6.93
C GLN A 91 9.16 4.64 -7.19
N THR A 92 9.52 3.87 -6.16
CA THR A 92 8.84 2.66 -5.66
C THR A 92 8.61 1.53 -6.64
N THR A 93 9.02 0.31 -6.25
CA THR A 93 8.32 -0.97 -6.46
C THR A 93 9.31 -2.15 -6.40
N THR A 94 9.05 -3.11 -5.50
CA THR A 94 8.88 -4.52 -5.94
C THR A 94 7.97 -5.30 -4.97
N ILE A 95 6.64 -5.14 -5.14
CA ILE A 95 5.63 -6.16 -4.82
C ILE A 95 5.00 -6.56 -6.17
N HIS A 96 5.76 -7.32 -6.96
CA HIS A 96 5.46 -7.60 -8.36
C HIS A 96 4.52 -8.80 -8.53
N GLU A 97 3.20 -8.55 -8.45
CA GLU A 97 2.20 -9.15 -9.35
C GLU A 97 0.83 -8.50 -9.08
N GLN A 98 0.55 -8.16 -7.82
CA GLN A 98 -0.69 -7.51 -7.40
C GLN A 98 -0.68 -5.98 -7.61
N LEU A 99 0.51 -5.37 -7.72
CA LEU A 99 0.67 -3.92 -7.81
C LEU A 99 0.48 -3.36 -9.24
N LYS A 100 0.73 -4.13 -10.32
CA LYS A 100 0.63 -3.61 -11.70
C LYS A 100 -0.76 -3.04 -12.02
N SER A 101 -1.83 -3.74 -11.62
CA SER A 101 -3.20 -3.23 -11.83
C SER A 101 -3.53 -2.00 -10.98
N SER A 102 -2.90 -1.85 -9.82
CA SER A 102 -3.10 -0.70 -8.93
C SER A 102 -2.29 0.51 -9.41
N THR A 103 -1.07 0.28 -9.91
CA THR A 103 -0.22 1.32 -10.48
C THR A 103 -0.83 1.84 -11.77
N GLU A 104 -1.29 0.99 -12.69
CA GLU A 104 -1.96 1.46 -13.92
C GLU A 104 -3.19 2.32 -13.64
N ARG A 105 -4.03 1.90 -12.67
CA ARG A 105 -5.16 2.71 -12.21
C ARG A 105 -4.71 4.00 -11.56
N SER A 106 -3.69 3.96 -10.71
CA SER A 106 -3.12 5.15 -10.06
C SER A 106 -2.54 6.14 -11.08
N THR A 107 -1.84 5.65 -12.09
CA THR A 107 -1.25 6.46 -13.16
C THR A 107 -2.31 7.06 -14.07
N ALA A 108 -3.38 6.30 -14.37
CA ALA A 108 -4.52 6.82 -15.11
C ALA A 108 -5.26 7.91 -14.31
N TRP A 109 -5.50 7.69 -13.01
CA TRP A 109 -6.08 8.68 -12.11
C TRP A 109 -5.23 9.93 -11.99
N GLN A 110 -3.91 9.79 -11.89
CA GLN A 110 -2.98 10.91 -11.84
C GLN A 110 -3.01 11.70 -13.16
N SER A 111 -3.01 11.01 -14.30
CA SER A 111 -3.09 11.64 -15.62
C SER A 111 -4.41 12.40 -15.83
N ILE A 112 -5.52 11.86 -15.32
CA ILE A 112 -6.82 12.54 -15.34
C ILE A 112 -6.78 13.79 -14.47
N LEU A 113 -6.23 13.69 -13.25
CA LEU A 113 -6.14 14.80 -12.30
C LEU A 113 -5.25 15.93 -12.83
N ASP A 114 -4.11 15.59 -13.43
CA ASP A 114 -3.17 16.55 -14.02
C ASP A 114 -3.74 17.19 -15.31
N SER A 115 -4.74 16.56 -15.93
CA SER A 115 -5.45 17.11 -17.10
C SER A 115 -6.58 18.08 -16.72
N LEU A 116 -6.98 18.15 -15.46
CA LEU A 116 -8.05 19.03 -14.99
C LEU A 116 -7.47 20.42 -14.64
N GLU A 117 -8.25 21.47 -14.87
CA GLU A 117 -7.90 22.80 -14.35
C GLU A 117 -8.05 22.83 -12.82
N ASP A 118 -7.28 23.68 -12.13
CA ASP A 118 -7.31 23.81 -10.66
C ASP A 118 -8.73 24.02 -10.10
N ARG A 119 -9.58 24.74 -10.85
CA ARG A 119 -10.99 24.97 -10.49
C ARG A 119 -11.81 23.69 -10.46
N ASP A 120 -11.57 22.80 -11.42
CA ASP A 120 -12.29 21.53 -11.56
C ASP A 120 -11.79 20.51 -10.54
N VAL A 121 -10.48 20.53 -10.22
CA VAL A 121 -9.90 19.75 -9.12
C VAL A 121 -10.52 20.15 -7.79
N ASP A 122 -10.62 21.45 -7.50
CA ASP A 122 -11.26 21.96 -6.28
C ASP A 122 -12.74 21.59 -6.20
N ALA A 123 -13.47 21.66 -7.31
CA ALA A 123 -14.87 21.26 -7.38
C ALA A 123 -15.04 19.74 -7.12
N LEU A 124 -14.17 18.92 -7.69
CA LEU A 124 -14.15 17.48 -7.49
C LEU A 124 -13.86 17.11 -6.03
N ILE A 125 -12.85 17.72 -5.42
CA ILE A 125 -12.50 17.51 -4.00
C ILE A 125 -13.69 17.88 -3.11
N LYS A 126 -14.32 19.03 -3.33
CA LYS A 126 -15.52 19.45 -2.57
C LYS A 126 -16.67 18.47 -2.74
N LEU A 127 -16.88 17.94 -3.95
CA LEU A 127 -17.92 16.96 -4.22
C LEU A 127 -17.66 15.63 -3.50
N ILE A 128 -16.41 15.14 -3.54
CA ILE A 128 -15.99 13.92 -2.83
C ILE A 128 -16.16 14.10 -1.33
N HIS A 129 -15.74 15.24 -0.76
CA HIS A 129 -15.95 15.53 0.66
C HIS A 129 -17.44 15.57 1.01
N ARG A 130 -18.26 16.29 0.25
CA ARG A 130 -19.70 16.37 0.53
C ARG A 130 -20.37 15.00 0.47
N LYS A 131 -20.11 14.22 -0.58
CA LYS A 131 -20.70 12.89 -0.74
C LYS A 131 -20.14 11.87 0.25
N GLY A 132 -18.86 11.98 0.59
CA GLY A 132 -18.23 11.19 1.65
C GLY A 132 -18.84 11.48 3.02
N ILE A 133 -19.01 12.77 3.37
CA ILE A 133 -19.66 13.19 4.62
C ILE A 133 -21.13 12.77 4.65
N GLU A 134 -21.88 12.97 3.55
CA GLU A 134 -23.25 12.48 3.42
C GLU A 134 -23.30 10.95 3.62
N GLY A 135 -22.33 10.19 3.10
CA GLY A 135 -22.24 8.73 3.31
C GLY A 135 -21.93 8.34 4.76
N ILE A 136 -20.99 9.04 5.42
CA ILE A 136 -20.63 8.79 6.83
C ILE A 136 -21.77 9.20 7.78
N LEU A 137 -22.53 10.25 7.45
CA LEU A 137 -23.67 10.69 8.24
C LEU A 137 -24.94 9.87 7.94
N ALA A 138 -25.07 9.33 6.73
CA ALA A 138 -26.17 8.44 6.34
C ALA A 138 -25.95 6.99 6.77
N GLU A 139 -24.70 6.55 6.99
CA GLU A 139 -24.44 5.32 7.72
C GLU A 139 -24.53 5.56 9.23
N PRO A 140 -25.60 5.11 9.92
CA PRO A 140 -25.56 5.04 11.38
C PRO A 140 -24.36 4.17 11.79
N PRO A 141 -23.68 4.49 12.91
CA PRO A 141 -22.49 3.76 13.34
C PRO A 141 -22.81 2.27 13.45
N LYS A 142 -22.19 1.45 12.58
CA LYS A 142 -22.24 -0.02 12.63
C LYS A 142 -21.42 -0.53 13.82
N THR A 143 -21.76 -0.11 15.02
CA THR A 143 -21.30 -0.71 16.27
C THR A 143 -22.47 -1.48 16.86
N LYS A 144 -22.55 -2.78 16.52
CA LYS A 144 -23.42 -3.81 17.12
C LYS A 144 -24.89 -3.40 17.33
N THR A 145 -25.73 -3.98 16.47
CA THR A 145 -27.21 -3.97 16.48
C THR A 145 -27.86 -2.63 16.12
N SER A 146 -27.90 -2.28 14.82
CA SER A 146 -29.16 -1.76 14.29
C SER A 146 -30.16 -2.86 14.56
N THR A 147 -30.93 -2.70 15.62
CA THR A 147 -31.88 -3.73 16.05
C THR A 147 -32.89 -3.79 14.92
N ILE A 148 -33.41 -4.97 14.58
CA ILE A 148 -34.44 -5.11 13.54
C ILE A 148 -35.60 -4.10 13.79
N GLU A 149 -35.82 -3.69 15.04
CA GLU A 149 -36.70 -2.59 15.46
C GLU A 149 -36.40 -1.20 14.87
N ASP A 150 -35.14 -0.85 14.64
CA ASP A 150 -34.73 0.43 14.03
C ASP A 150 -35.06 0.40 12.53
N THR A 151 -34.80 -0.72 11.86
CA THR A 151 -35.19 -0.92 10.46
C THR A 151 -36.71 -0.89 10.28
N ILE A 152 -37.48 -1.34 11.27
CA ILE A 152 -38.95 -1.26 11.27
C ILE A 152 -39.43 0.21 11.38
N ASN A 153 -38.69 1.08 12.08
CA ASN A 153 -39.06 2.49 12.21
C ASN A 153 -38.92 3.26 10.90
N GLU A 154 -37.95 2.89 10.08
CA GLU A 154 -37.65 3.53 8.79
C GLU A 154 -38.62 3.13 7.67
N LEU A 155 -39.42 2.08 7.85
CA LEU A 155 -40.39 1.64 6.84
C LEU A 155 -41.44 2.73 6.55
N PRO A 156 -41.78 3.01 5.28
CA PRO A 156 -42.79 4.00 4.90
C PRO A 156 -44.22 3.45 5.05
N ILE A 157 -44.54 2.91 6.24
CA ILE A 157 -45.84 2.33 6.59
C ILE A 157 -46.44 3.04 7.81
N ARG A 158 -47.71 2.76 8.12
CA ARG A 158 -48.41 3.36 9.27
C ARG A 158 -47.78 2.94 10.60
N GLU A 159 -47.68 3.87 11.55
CA GLU A 159 -47.09 3.63 12.88
C GLU A 159 -47.75 2.48 13.65
N THR A 160 -49.07 2.32 13.51
CA THR A 160 -49.80 1.20 14.13
C THR A 160 -49.30 -0.15 13.64
N LEU A 161 -49.00 -0.28 12.35
CA LEU A 161 -48.48 -1.52 11.76
C LEU A 161 -47.02 -1.76 12.19
N LYS A 162 -46.21 -0.71 12.31
CA LYS A 162 -44.85 -0.80 12.85
C LYS A 162 -44.85 -1.38 14.27
N GLN A 163 -45.76 -0.91 15.12
CA GLN A 163 -45.90 -1.41 16.49
C GLN A 163 -46.31 -2.88 16.53
N THR A 164 -47.25 -3.29 15.68
CA THR A 164 -47.65 -4.71 15.56
C THR A 164 -46.48 -5.59 15.16
N ILE A 165 -45.65 -5.15 14.20
CA ILE A 165 -44.47 -5.90 13.73
C ILE A 165 -43.41 -6.00 14.85
N LYS A 166 -43.21 -4.94 15.65
CA LYS A 166 -42.31 -5.01 16.81
C LYS A 166 -42.77 -5.99 17.88
N ILE A 167 -44.08 -6.04 18.16
CA ILE A 167 -44.66 -7.00 19.10
C ILE A 167 -44.49 -8.44 18.60
N ALA A 168 -44.71 -8.68 17.31
CA ALA A 168 -44.46 -9.97 16.66
C ALA A 168 -42.99 -10.38 16.75
N LEU A 169 -42.06 -9.44 16.49
CA LEU A 169 -40.62 -9.67 16.55
C LEU A 169 -40.12 -10.10 17.94
N ALA A 170 -40.73 -9.60 19.02
CA ALA A 170 -40.41 -10.01 20.39
C ALA A 170 -41.08 -11.34 20.81
N GLY A 171 -42.05 -11.81 20.03
CA GLY A 171 -42.83 -13.02 20.28
C GLY A 171 -42.23 -14.27 19.64
N ASN A 172 -43.06 -15.30 19.48
CA ASN A 172 -42.75 -16.51 18.72
C ASN A 172 -43.83 -16.77 17.67
N GLU A 173 -43.66 -17.82 16.86
CA GLU A 173 -44.60 -18.14 15.77
C GLU A 173 -46.06 -18.36 16.25
N SER A 174 -46.27 -18.72 17.53
CA SER A 174 -47.61 -18.82 18.12
C SER A 174 -48.25 -17.44 18.33
N THR A 175 -47.44 -16.44 18.70
CA THR A 175 -47.88 -15.03 18.81
C THR A 175 -48.29 -14.49 17.45
N ASP A 176 -47.51 -14.79 16.41
CA ASP A 176 -47.78 -14.35 15.04
C ASP A 176 -49.10 -14.92 14.52
N LYS A 177 -49.34 -16.22 14.76
CA LYS A 177 -50.59 -16.91 14.37
C LYS A 177 -51.82 -16.31 15.06
N GLU A 178 -51.71 -15.92 16.32
CA GLU A 178 -52.82 -15.31 17.05
C GLU A 178 -53.12 -13.88 16.56
N ILE A 179 -52.07 -13.09 16.27
CA ILE A 179 -52.21 -11.77 15.65
C ILE A 179 -52.95 -11.89 14.31
N LEU A 180 -52.55 -12.84 13.45
CA LEU A 180 -53.21 -13.10 12.17
C LEU A 180 -54.66 -13.56 12.33
N ARG A 181 -54.94 -14.43 13.31
CA ARG A 181 -56.30 -14.92 13.60
C ARG A 181 -57.24 -13.80 14.03
N CYS A 182 -56.77 -12.92 14.91
CA CYS A 182 -57.54 -11.76 15.37
C CYS A 182 -57.88 -10.80 14.22
N ILE A 183 -56.89 -10.46 13.39
CA ILE A 183 -57.11 -9.58 12.23
C ILE A 183 -58.12 -10.22 11.26
N THR A 184 -57.96 -11.50 10.93
CA THR A 184 -58.86 -12.21 10.00
C THR A 184 -60.31 -12.27 10.52
N THR A 185 -60.48 -12.48 11.83
CA THR A 185 -61.80 -12.52 12.48
C THR A 185 -62.47 -11.14 12.50
N LEU A 186 -61.69 -10.08 12.75
CA LEU A 186 -62.19 -8.70 12.73
C LEU A 186 -62.59 -8.26 11.32
N VAL A 187 -61.74 -8.52 10.32
CA VAL A 187 -62.05 -8.25 8.91
C VAL A 187 -63.31 -9.00 8.47
N SER A 188 -63.45 -10.28 8.86
CA SER A 188 -64.64 -11.08 8.53
C SER A 188 -65.92 -10.58 9.22
N LYS A 189 -65.82 -9.92 10.38
CA LYS A 189 -66.96 -9.30 11.07
C LYS A 189 -67.35 -7.94 10.47
N GLU A 190 -66.38 -7.16 10.00
CA GLU A 190 -66.63 -5.90 9.30
C GLU A 190 -67.24 -6.11 7.91
N THR A 191 -66.76 -7.12 7.16
CA THR A 191 -67.33 -7.45 5.84
C THR A 191 -68.73 -8.04 5.91
N ASN A 192 -69.12 -8.62 7.06
CA ASN A 192 -70.45 -9.18 7.28
C ASN A 192 -71.42 -8.18 7.94
N LYS A 193 -70.99 -6.92 8.15
CA LYS A 193 -71.80 -5.83 8.72
C LYS A 193 -72.12 -4.72 7.70
N ASN A 194 -71.50 -4.77 6.51
CA ASN A 194 -71.86 -3.99 5.32
C ASN A 194 -72.69 -4.86 4.36
#